data_AF-A2G928-F1
#
_entry.id   AF-A2G928-F1
#
_cell.length_a   1.000
_cell.length_b   1.000
_cell.length_c   1.000
_cell.angle_alpha   90.00
_cell.angle_beta   90.00
_cell.angle_gamma   90.00
#
_symmetry.space_group_name_H-M   'P 1'
#
loop_
_entity.id
_entity.type
_entity.pdbx_description
1 polymer ?
#
loop_
_entity_poly.entity_id
_entity_poly.type
_entity_poly.pdbx_seq_one_letter_code
_entity_poly.pdbx_strand_id
1 'polypeptide(L)'
;MTEERHFIVIHMMTSLDGKITGPFFDTEAADKVSQDYEWTNASYKPNAWICGRITFDENFTNYAVPELNPNDTDVPEGDFVVEPNAELYVVAADPSGKLAWQKNTLQYDVRPPAHIIEALTEKATPQYKNYLRKHQISYIVAGKEQLDWKLLVMKLKEKFNINVLAVEGGGIINWSFLNAGIVDELSICLTAAADGSNDTITLFEKSPYFPKGSPVEFELKAVDKIGAGGLWIRYTPKGASKRERPYLGQFDLGKTNDDYAKYFIGQSYLSTLSTQGAAIYNVTFEPGCRNNWHIHHGAPQTLLCTSGFGWYQEEGKKAIPLKPGDVVDIPPEVKHWHGARKDTWFSHISVQPYAQNTSTEWLEPVDTEYYNKIILE
;
A
#
# COMPACT_ATOMS: atom_id res chain seq x y z
N MET A 1 13.25 7.97 -20.44
CA MET A 1 12.11 8.22 -19.54
C MET A 1 12.22 7.26 -18.37
N THR A 2 13.06 7.54 -17.36
CA THR A 2 13.49 6.46 -16.45
C THR A 2 13.50 6.74 -14.95
N GLU A 3 13.30 7.96 -14.42
CA GLU A 3 13.38 8.15 -12.95
C GLU A 3 12.14 8.72 -12.24
N GLU A 4 11.16 9.35 -12.92
CA GLU A 4 10.03 10.02 -12.22
C GLU A 4 8.64 9.37 -12.39
N ARG A 5 8.58 8.13 -12.87
CA ARG A 5 7.29 7.39 -13.03
C ARG A 5 6.71 6.95 -11.68
N HIS A 6 5.37 6.96 -11.57
CA HIS A 6 4.60 6.37 -10.46
C HIS A 6 5.16 5.03 -9.96
N PHE A 7 5.01 4.78 -8.66
CA PHE A 7 4.94 3.44 -8.12
C PHE A 7 3.49 2.95 -8.18
N ILE A 8 3.22 1.88 -8.92
CA ILE A 8 1.88 1.34 -9.12
C ILE A 8 1.80 -0.04 -8.46
N VAL A 9 0.90 -0.17 -7.49
CA VAL A 9 0.64 -1.43 -6.79
C VAL A 9 -0.79 -1.88 -7.06
N ILE A 10 -0.97 -3.14 -7.45
CA ILE A 10 -2.29 -3.78 -7.39
C ILE A 10 -2.42 -4.34 -5.97
N HIS A 11 -3.36 -3.81 -5.18
CA HIS A 11 -3.56 -4.24 -3.80
C HIS A 11 -4.98 -4.78 -3.63
N MET A 12 -5.10 -6.09 -3.40
CA MET A 12 -6.39 -6.78 -3.46
C MET A 12 -6.53 -7.78 -2.30
N MET A 13 -7.74 -7.88 -1.74
CA MET A 13 -8.12 -9.02 -0.91
C MET A 13 -8.77 -10.10 -1.78
N THR A 14 -8.42 -11.38 -1.57
CA THR A 14 -8.96 -12.48 -2.39
C THR A 14 -9.34 -13.70 -1.56
N SER A 15 -10.34 -14.47 -2.01
CA SER A 15 -10.52 -15.88 -1.59
C SER A 15 -9.36 -16.77 -2.08
N LEU A 16 -9.26 -18.00 -1.56
CA LEU A 16 -8.28 -19.02 -1.97
C LEU A 16 -8.33 -19.34 -3.47
N ASP A 17 -9.52 -19.26 -4.07
CA ASP A 17 -9.77 -19.49 -5.48
C ASP A 17 -9.83 -18.19 -6.32
N GLY A 18 -9.41 -17.07 -5.72
CA GLY A 18 -9.10 -15.82 -6.43
C GLY A 18 -10.29 -14.88 -6.65
N LYS A 19 -11.42 -15.06 -5.94
CA LYS A 19 -12.54 -14.13 -5.97
C LYS A 19 -12.16 -12.82 -5.28
N ILE A 20 -12.62 -11.70 -5.84
CA ILE A 20 -12.40 -10.34 -5.29
C ILE A 20 -13.72 -9.63 -4.92
N THR A 21 -14.84 -10.32 -5.11
CA THR A 21 -16.18 -9.93 -4.67
C THR A 21 -16.98 -11.20 -4.42
N GLY A 22 -18.06 -11.11 -3.64
CA GLY A 22 -18.99 -12.21 -3.40
C GLY A 22 -19.03 -12.71 -1.95
N PRO A 23 -19.75 -13.81 -1.71
CA PRO A 23 -20.02 -14.36 -0.38
C PRO A 23 -18.80 -14.59 0.53
N PHE A 24 -17.59 -14.75 -0.01
CA PHE A 24 -16.41 -14.93 0.86
C PHE A 24 -16.15 -13.75 1.81
N PHE A 25 -16.61 -12.53 1.46
CA PHE A 25 -16.51 -11.37 2.33
C PHE A 25 -17.30 -11.51 3.64
N ASP A 26 -18.35 -12.32 3.65
CA ASP A 26 -19.20 -12.53 4.83
C ASP A 26 -18.63 -13.57 5.82
N THR A 27 -17.41 -14.08 5.55
CA THR A 27 -16.78 -15.09 6.40
C THR A 27 -15.98 -14.46 7.55
N GLU A 28 -15.94 -15.14 8.70
CA GLU A 28 -15.09 -14.72 9.82
C GLU A 28 -13.61 -14.59 9.40
N ALA A 29 -13.14 -15.46 8.50
CA ALA A 29 -11.78 -15.38 7.97
C ALA A 29 -11.53 -14.06 7.21
N ALA A 30 -12.49 -13.61 6.39
CA ALA A 30 -12.41 -12.34 5.68
C ALA A 30 -12.43 -11.17 6.67
N ASP A 31 -13.32 -11.18 7.66
CA ASP A 31 -13.39 -10.13 8.69
C ASP A 31 -12.03 -9.92 9.39
N LYS A 32 -11.32 -11.01 9.72
CA LYS A 32 -10.01 -10.94 10.37
C LYS A 32 -8.91 -10.43 9.43
N VAL A 33 -9.06 -10.60 8.12
CA VAL A 33 -8.10 -10.14 7.11
C VAL A 33 -8.40 -8.70 6.67
N SER A 34 -9.64 -8.23 6.74
CA SER A 34 -10.04 -6.88 6.31
C SER A 34 -9.26 -5.77 7.03
N GLN A 35 -8.97 -5.92 8.33
CA GLN A 35 -8.13 -4.96 9.05
C GLN A 35 -6.68 -4.96 8.55
N ASP A 36 -6.13 -6.15 8.29
CA ASP A 36 -4.78 -6.28 7.73
C ASP A 36 -4.71 -5.73 6.29
N TYR A 37 -5.78 -5.86 5.50
CA TYR A 37 -5.88 -5.24 4.18
C TYR A 37 -5.72 -3.72 4.28
N GLU A 38 -6.47 -3.05 5.16
CA GLU A 38 -6.34 -1.60 5.31
C GLU A 38 -4.95 -1.18 5.80
N TRP A 39 -4.35 -1.92 6.74
CA TRP A 39 -2.99 -1.63 7.23
C TRP A 39 -1.91 -1.86 6.19
N THR A 40 -2.00 -2.96 5.45
CA THR A 40 -1.03 -3.27 4.38
C THR A 40 -1.17 -2.28 3.23
N ASN A 41 -2.38 -1.85 2.87
CA ASN A 41 -2.60 -0.77 1.93
C ASN A 41 -1.97 0.55 2.41
N ALA A 42 -2.27 0.95 3.66
CA ALA A 42 -1.73 2.16 4.28
C ALA A 42 -0.19 2.17 4.34
N SER A 43 0.44 1.00 4.45
CA SER A 43 1.91 0.87 4.43
C SER A 43 2.55 1.32 3.12
N TYR A 44 1.80 1.31 2.00
CA TYR A 44 2.24 1.89 0.73
C TYR A 44 2.07 3.42 0.70
N LYS A 45 1.41 4.05 1.68
CA LYS A 45 1.02 5.47 1.67
C LYS A 45 0.56 5.94 0.28
N PRO A 46 -0.50 5.32 -0.30
CA PRO A 46 -1.04 5.76 -1.57
C PRO A 46 -1.49 7.21 -1.47
N ASN A 47 -1.07 8.06 -2.41
CA ASN A 47 -1.66 9.40 -2.57
C ASN A 47 -2.74 9.44 -3.66
N ALA A 48 -2.99 8.30 -4.31
CA ALA A 48 -4.18 8.06 -5.10
C ALA A 48 -4.55 6.57 -5.09
N TRP A 49 -5.84 6.28 -5.21
CA TRP A 49 -6.35 4.94 -5.54
C TRP A 49 -7.26 4.98 -6.76
N ILE A 50 -7.33 3.89 -7.51
CA ILE A 50 -8.12 3.77 -8.74
C ILE A 50 -9.01 2.53 -8.72
N CYS A 51 -10.27 2.74 -9.11
CA CYS A 51 -11.26 1.69 -9.31
C CYS A 51 -12.02 1.91 -10.63
N GLY A 52 -12.81 0.91 -11.01
CA GLY A 52 -13.65 0.98 -12.20
C GLY A 52 -15.00 1.60 -11.92
N ARG A 53 -15.64 2.12 -12.98
CA ARG A 53 -17.01 2.65 -12.92
C ARG A 53 -17.97 1.79 -12.10
N ILE A 54 -17.99 0.47 -12.33
CA ILE A 54 -18.93 -0.43 -11.64
C ILE A 54 -18.75 -0.38 -10.13
N THR A 55 -17.50 -0.42 -9.65
CA THR A 55 -17.20 -0.29 -8.22
C THR A 55 -17.72 1.04 -7.67
N PHE A 56 -17.59 2.14 -8.43
CA PHE A 56 -18.13 3.43 -8.00
C PHE A 56 -19.66 3.49 -7.99
N ASP A 57 -20.29 2.88 -8.98
CA ASP A 57 -21.75 2.74 -9.06
C ASP A 57 -22.33 1.95 -7.89
N GLU A 58 -21.70 0.82 -7.53
CA GLU A 58 -22.15 -0.05 -6.45
C GLU A 58 -22.02 0.60 -5.07
N ASN A 59 -20.98 1.42 -4.85
CA ASN A 59 -20.60 1.85 -3.51
C ASN A 59 -20.87 3.35 -3.24
N PHE A 60 -20.99 4.20 -4.26
CA PHE A 60 -20.99 5.66 -4.06
C PHE A 60 -22.08 6.41 -4.84
N THR A 61 -22.24 6.14 -6.13
CA THR A 61 -23.23 6.85 -6.97
C THR A 61 -24.59 6.13 -7.02
N ASN A 62 -24.66 4.88 -6.59
CA ASN A 62 -25.88 4.06 -6.58
C ASN A 62 -26.55 3.98 -7.95
N TYR A 63 -25.76 3.88 -9.02
CA TYR A 63 -26.21 3.88 -10.42
C TYR A 63 -27.09 5.08 -10.82
N ALA A 64 -26.97 6.21 -10.11
CA ALA A 64 -27.63 7.44 -10.51
C ALA A 64 -27.19 7.88 -11.91
N VAL A 65 -28.06 8.61 -12.60
CA VAL A 65 -27.79 9.13 -13.94
C VAL A 65 -27.44 10.61 -13.83
N PRO A 66 -26.32 11.08 -14.44
CA PRO A 66 -25.95 12.49 -14.36
C PRO A 66 -26.97 13.36 -15.08
N GLU A 67 -27.35 14.48 -14.46
CA GLU A 67 -28.26 15.45 -15.06
C GLU A 67 -27.52 16.30 -16.10
N LEU A 68 -27.54 15.81 -17.35
CA LEU A 68 -26.87 16.47 -18.48
C LEU A 68 -27.81 17.42 -19.21
N ASN A 69 -27.36 18.66 -19.43
CA ASN A 69 -28.06 19.60 -20.30
C ASN A 69 -27.68 19.32 -21.77
N PRO A 70 -28.62 18.92 -22.66
CA PRO A 70 -28.31 18.59 -24.05
C PRO A 70 -27.66 19.74 -24.84
N ASN A 71 -27.98 20.99 -24.47
CA ASN A 71 -27.48 22.19 -25.13
C ASN A 71 -26.08 22.61 -24.66
N ASP A 72 -25.52 21.92 -23.66
CA ASP A 72 -24.22 22.23 -23.07
C ASP A 72 -23.08 21.60 -23.87
N THR A 73 -22.90 22.07 -25.12
CA THR A 73 -21.98 21.48 -26.09
C THR A 73 -20.61 22.17 -26.14
N ASP A 74 -20.50 23.39 -25.62
CA ASP A 74 -19.26 24.17 -25.66
C ASP A 74 -18.37 23.79 -24.47
N VAL A 75 -17.29 23.06 -24.74
CA VAL A 75 -16.38 22.54 -23.72
C VAL A 75 -14.94 22.78 -24.15
N PRO A 76 -14.08 23.37 -23.29
CA PRO A 76 -12.66 23.45 -23.59
C PRO A 76 -12.05 22.05 -23.81
N GLU A 77 -11.26 21.92 -24.88
CA GLU A 77 -10.54 20.70 -25.21
C GLU A 77 -9.52 20.31 -24.12
N GLY A 78 -9.17 19.03 -24.12
CA GLY A 78 -8.16 18.49 -23.21
C GLY A 78 -8.66 18.27 -21.78
N ASP A 79 -7.71 18.22 -20.87
CA ASP A 79 -7.91 17.86 -19.46
C ASP A 79 -8.49 19.03 -18.65
N PHE A 80 -9.09 18.72 -17.50
CA PHE A 80 -9.56 19.72 -16.53
C PHE A 80 -9.04 19.36 -15.15
N VAL A 81 -8.32 20.28 -14.52
CA VAL A 81 -7.66 20.07 -13.24
C VAL A 81 -8.24 21.05 -12.21
N VAL A 82 -8.66 20.49 -11.10
CA VAL A 82 -9.12 21.15 -9.88
C VAL A 82 -8.34 20.52 -8.74
N GLU A 83 -7.97 21.29 -7.72
CA GLU A 83 -7.19 20.81 -6.56
C GLU A 83 -5.94 19.97 -6.92
N PRO A 84 -4.92 20.53 -7.60
CA PRO A 84 -3.71 19.80 -7.99
C PRO A 84 -2.79 19.39 -6.82
N ASN A 85 -3.12 19.81 -5.59
CA ASN A 85 -2.34 19.53 -4.37
C ASN A 85 -3.22 18.96 -3.24
N ALA A 86 -4.25 18.18 -3.57
CA ALA A 86 -5.07 17.50 -2.57
C ALA A 86 -4.23 16.45 -1.82
N GLU A 87 -4.60 16.18 -0.57
CA GLU A 87 -3.92 15.17 0.26
C GLU A 87 -4.08 13.76 -0.30
N LEU A 88 -5.27 13.45 -0.83
CA LEU A 88 -5.61 12.16 -1.39
C LEU A 88 -6.48 12.34 -2.65
N TYR A 89 -6.25 11.47 -3.63
CA TYR A 89 -7.07 11.39 -4.83
C TYR A 89 -7.79 10.05 -4.95
N VAL A 90 -8.94 10.07 -5.60
CA VAL A 90 -9.60 8.89 -6.13
C VAL A 90 -9.75 9.04 -7.63
N VAL A 91 -9.27 8.05 -8.38
CA VAL A 91 -9.38 8.03 -9.84
C VAL A 91 -10.48 7.07 -10.25
N ALA A 92 -11.45 7.57 -11.02
CA ALA A 92 -12.54 6.77 -11.54
C ALA A 92 -12.32 6.44 -13.02
N ALA A 93 -12.06 5.16 -13.32
CA ALA A 93 -11.96 4.70 -14.69
C ALA A 93 -13.35 4.57 -15.32
N ASP A 94 -13.76 5.64 -16.00
CA ASP A 94 -15.06 5.75 -16.68
C ASP A 94 -14.90 6.28 -18.11
N PRO A 95 -14.48 5.43 -19.06
CA PRO A 95 -14.10 5.84 -20.40
C PRO A 95 -15.14 6.70 -21.14
N SER A 96 -16.43 6.52 -20.85
CA SER A 96 -17.53 7.20 -21.55
C SER A 96 -18.25 8.27 -20.71
N GLY A 97 -17.91 8.42 -19.43
CA GLY A 97 -18.52 9.43 -18.57
C GLY A 97 -20.00 9.16 -18.27
N LYS A 98 -20.24 8.32 -17.27
CA LYS A 98 -21.54 7.83 -16.83
C LYS A 98 -21.76 8.01 -15.33
N LEU A 99 -20.70 8.14 -14.52
CA LEU A 99 -20.84 8.33 -13.07
C LEU A 99 -21.53 9.65 -12.74
N ALA A 100 -22.52 9.58 -11.85
CA ALA A 100 -23.32 10.73 -11.41
C ALA A 100 -22.83 11.28 -10.06
N TRP A 101 -21.67 11.94 -10.09
CA TRP A 101 -21.09 12.58 -8.93
C TRP A 101 -21.90 13.76 -8.38
N GLN A 102 -22.08 13.79 -7.07
CA GLN A 102 -22.80 14.88 -6.39
C GLN A 102 -21.85 15.93 -5.77
N LYS A 103 -20.60 15.54 -5.55
CA LYS A 103 -19.54 16.34 -4.93
C LYS A 103 -18.23 16.09 -5.68
N ASN A 104 -17.25 16.97 -5.50
CA ASN A 104 -15.89 16.78 -6.02
C ASN A 104 -14.98 15.94 -5.12
N THR A 105 -15.43 15.59 -3.93
CA THR A 105 -14.69 14.74 -3.00
C THR A 105 -15.51 13.52 -2.59
N LEU A 106 -14.80 12.45 -2.25
CA LEU A 106 -15.33 11.19 -1.77
C LEU A 106 -14.70 10.88 -0.42
N GLN A 107 -15.55 10.66 0.60
CA GLN A 107 -15.13 10.18 1.91
C GLN A 107 -15.30 8.66 1.94
N TYR A 108 -14.22 7.94 2.21
CA TYR A 108 -14.24 6.47 2.36
C TYR A 108 -13.59 6.09 3.68
N ASP A 109 -14.39 5.48 4.56
CA ASP A 109 -13.98 5.08 5.90
C ASP A 109 -13.27 6.23 6.67
N VAL A 110 -12.17 5.94 7.36
CA VAL A 110 -11.35 6.90 8.12
C VAL A 110 -10.31 7.66 7.27
N ARG A 111 -10.25 7.42 5.95
CA ARG A 111 -9.28 8.10 5.06
C ARG A 111 -9.63 9.60 4.94
N PRO A 112 -8.67 10.50 4.68
CA PRO A 112 -9.00 11.90 4.39
C PRO A 112 -9.92 11.99 3.14
N PRO A 113 -10.76 13.04 3.01
CA PRO A 113 -11.57 13.24 1.82
C PRO A 113 -10.71 13.23 0.55
N ALA A 114 -11.01 12.30 -0.36
CA ALA A 114 -10.27 12.16 -1.61
C ALA A 114 -10.88 13.03 -2.70
N HIS A 115 -10.08 13.85 -3.37
CA HIS A 115 -10.54 14.60 -4.54
C HIS A 115 -10.72 13.67 -5.75
N ILE A 116 -11.85 13.81 -6.44
CA ILE A 116 -12.24 12.93 -7.54
C ILE A 116 -11.56 13.38 -8.84
N ILE A 117 -10.94 12.41 -9.52
CA ILE A 117 -10.40 12.54 -10.87
C ILE A 117 -11.09 11.52 -11.78
N GLU A 118 -11.85 12.01 -12.76
CA GLU A 118 -12.47 11.16 -13.77
C GLU A 118 -11.47 10.81 -14.88
N ALA A 119 -11.22 9.53 -15.14
CA ALA A 119 -10.42 9.06 -16.25
C ALA A 119 -11.31 8.73 -17.46
N LEU A 120 -11.29 9.61 -18.46
CA LEU A 120 -12.15 9.60 -19.64
C LEU A 120 -11.38 9.20 -20.90
N THR A 121 -12.12 8.82 -21.94
CA THR A 121 -11.63 8.79 -23.32
C THR A 121 -12.26 9.91 -24.15
N GLU A 122 -11.88 10.05 -25.41
CA GLU A 122 -12.52 11.01 -26.34
C GLU A 122 -14.02 10.74 -26.55
N LYS A 123 -14.53 9.55 -26.18
CA LYS A 123 -15.97 9.22 -26.20
C LYS A 123 -16.81 10.02 -25.21
N ALA A 124 -16.21 10.55 -24.14
CA ALA A 124 -16.95 11.32 -23.15
C ALA A 124 -17.50 12.60 -23.79
N THR A 125 -18.82 12.79 -23.66
CA THR A 125 -19.53 13.87 -24.35
C THR A 125 -19.15 15.24 -23.77
N PRO A 126 -19.25 16.32 -24.57
CA PRO A 126 -19.10 17.68 -24.05
C PRO A 126 -20.00 17.98 -22.85
N GLN A 127 -21.24 17.50 -22.88
CA GLN A 127 -22.22 17.68 -21.81
C GLN A 127 -21.74 17.05 -20.51
N TYR A 128 -21.18 15.84 -20.58
CA TYR A 128 -20.65 15.17 -19.38
C TYR A 128 -19.41 15.89 -18.83
N LYS A 129 -18.49 16.31 -19.70
CA LYS A 129 -17.31 17.08 -19.29
C LYS A 129 -17.71 18.42 -18.64
N ASN A 130 -18.74 19.11 -19.16
CA ASN A 130 -19.26 20.33 -18.54
C ASN A 130 -20.00 20.05 -17.23
N TYR A 131 -20.69 18.91 -17.12
CA TYR A 131 -21.24 18.45 -15.85
C TYR A 131 -20.15 18.29 -14.79
N LEU A 132 -19.02 17.62 -15.10
CA LEU A 132 -17.88 17.51 -14.18
C LEU A 132 -17.30 18.88 -13.80
N ARG A 133 -17.15 19.79 -14.79
CA ARG A 133 -16.66 21.16 -14.57
C ARG A 133 -17.53 21.95 -13.59
N LYS A 134 -18.86 21.87 -13.74
CA LYS A 134 -19.80 22.54 -12.81
C LYS A 134 -19.67 22.01 -11.39
N HIS A 135 -19.41 20.71 -11.23
CA HIS A 135 -19.20 20.07 -9.95
C HIS A 135 -17.77 20.21 -9.41
N GLN A 136 -16.89 20.92 -10.11
CA GLN A 136 -15.48 21.09 -9.73
C GLN A 136 -14.72 19.75 -9.61
N ILE A 137 -15.10 18.77 -10.43
CA ILE A 137 -14.44 17.46 -10.51
C ILE A 137 -13.37 17.52 -11.59
N SER A 138 -12.17 17.05 -11.26
CA SER A 138 -11.10 16.94 -12.25
C SER A 138 -11.37 15.83 -13.23
N TYR A 139 -10.89 15.96 -14.47
CA TYR A 139 -10.88 14.85 -15.40
C TYR A 139 -9.65 14.86 -16.30
N ILE A 140 -9.22 13.65 -16.67
CA ILE A 140 -8.13 13.39 -17.59
C ILE A 140 -8.68 12.63 -18.80
N VAL A 141 -8.45 13.16 -20.00
CA VAL A 141 -8.78 12.48 -21.25
C VAL A 141 -7.55 11.69 -21.70
N ALA A 142 -7.63 10.36 -21.67
CA ALA A 142 -6.52 9.46 -22.00
C ALA A 142 -6.96 8.35 -22.95
N GLY A 143 -6.78 8.58 -24.26
CA GLY A 143 -7.13 7.62 -25.30
C GLY A 143 -8.45 7.94 -26.01
N LYS A 144 -8.67 7.31 -27.17
CA LYS A 144 -9.79 7.62 -28.06
C LYS A 144 -11.00 6.73 -27.78
N GLU A 145 -10.80 5.43 -27.98
CA GLU A 145 -11.85 4.41 -27.91
C GLU A 145 -11.82 3.63 -26.59
N GLN A 146 -10.61 3.47 -26.05
CA GLN A 146 -10.27 2.77 -24.81
C GLN A 146 -9.26 3.63 -24.05
N LEU A 147 -9.19 3.43 -22.73
CA LEU A 147 -8.20 4.13 -21.91
C LEU A 147 -6.78 3.72 -22.32
N ASP A 148 -5.96 4.71 -22.63
CA ASP A 148 -4.51 4.54 -22.70
C ASP A 148 -3.95 4.67 -21.27
N TRP A 149 -3.73 3.53 -20.63
CA TRP A 149 -3.26 3.47 -19.25
C TRP A 149 -1.90 4.11 -19.05
N LYS A 150 -1.01 4.05 -20.05
CA LYS A 150 0.32 4.68 -19.97
C LYS A 150 0.18 6.20 -20.02
N LEU A 151 -0.67 6.72 -20.91
CA LEU A 151 -0.96 8.15 -21.00
C LEU A 151 -1.68 8.65 -19.74
N LEU A 152 -2.65 7.90 -19.22
CA LEU A 152 -3.37 8.25 -18.00
C LEU A 152 -2.40 8.42 -16.83
N VAL A 153 -1.59 7.39 -16.53
CA VAL A 153 -0.64 7.48 -15.41
C VAL A 153 0.46 8.51 -15.68
N MET A 154 0.86 8.77 -16.91
CA MET A 154 1.79 9.88 -17.16
C MET A 154 1.17 11.23 -16.75
N LYS A 155 -0.07 11.50 -17.19
CA LYS A 155 -0.78 12.76 -16.87
C LYS A 155 -1.10 12.90 -15.39
N LEU A 156 -1.44 11.81 -14.70
CA LEU A 156 -1.69 11.83 -13.25
C LEU A 156 -0.45 12.32 -12.46
N LYS A 157 0.75 11.97 -12.95
CA LYS A 157 2.02 12.33 -12.31
C LYS A 157 2.25 13.82 -12.49
N GLU A 158 2.19 14.25 -13.75
CA GLU A 158 2.49 15.61 -14.17
C GLU A 158 1.54 16.64 -13.56
N LYS A 159 0.26 16.29 -13.38
CA LYS A 159 -0.79 17.25 -13.01
C LYS A 159 -1.17 17.25 -11.53
N PHE A 160 -0.99 16.13 -10.84
CA PHE A 160 -1.42 15.94 -9.45
C PHE A 160 -0.31 15.44 -8.54
N ASN A 161 0.92 15.30 -9.05
CA ASN A 161 2.07 14.77 -8.32
C ASN A 161 1.75 13.42 -7.63
N ILE A 162 0.96 12.58 -8.30
CA ILE A 162 0.65 11.24 -7.80
C ILE A 162 1.93 10.41 -7.89
N ASN A 163 2.45 10.01 -6.73
CA ASN A 163 3.68 9.25 -6.60
C ASN A 163 3.39 7.76 -6.49
N VAL A 164 2.20 7.44 -5.99
CA VAL A 164 1.75 6.12 -5.62
C VAL A 164 0.31 5.96 -6.05
N LEU A 165 0.07 5.01 -6.93
CA LEU A 165 -1.27 4.67 -7.34
C LEU A 165 -1.58 3.24 -6.88
N ALA A 166 -2.49 3.13 -5.93
CA ALA A 166 -3.06 1.84 -5.55
C ALA A 166 -4.19 1.48 -6.51
N VAL A 167 -4.07 0.36 -7.19
CA VAL A 167 -5.14 -0.23 -7.99
C VAL A 167 -5.92 -1.15 -7.05
N GLU A 168 -7.11 -0.70 -6.63
CA GLU A 168 -7.93 -1.34 -5.60
C GLU A 168 -9.23 -1.93 -6.17
N GLY A 169 -9.48 -1.84 -7.48
CA GLY A 169 -10.80 -2.16 -8.04
C GLY A 169 -10.81 -2.92 -9.35
N GLY A 170 -11.47 -4.08 -9.34
CA GLY A 170 -12.00 -4.80 -10.51
C GLY A 170 -10.97 -5.61 -11.31
N GLY A 171 -11.27 -6.89 -11.55
CA GLY A 171 -10.38 -7.79 -12.28
C GLY A 171 -9.97 -7.27 -13.67
N ILE A 172 -10.86 -6.52 -14.33
CA ILE A 172 -10.59 -5.90 -15.64
C ILE A 172 -9.51 -4.82 -15.55
N ILE A 173 -9.55 -3.97 -14.53
CA ILE A 173 -8.56 -2.90 -14.37
C ILE A 173 -7.24 -3.47 -13.90
N ASN A 174 -7.26 -4.41 -12.96
CA ASN A 174 -6.08 -5.16 -12.53
C ASN A 174 -5.34 -5.73 -13.74
N TRP A 175 -6.05 -6.44 -14.63
CA TRP A 175 -5.46 -6.99 -15.85
C TRP A 175 -5.01 -5.89 -16.82
N SER A 176 -5.76 -4.80 -16.94
CA SER A 176 -5.44 -3.70 -17.85
C SER A 176 -4.11 -3.02 -17.50
N PHE A 177 -3.88 -2.73 -16.21
CA PHE A 177 -2.61 -2.18 -15.73
C PHE A 177 -1.46 -3.17 -15.90
N LEU A 178 -1.69 -4.44 -15.55
CA LEU A 178 -0.68 -5.49 -15.68
C LEU A 178 -0.26 -5.70 -17.14
N ASN A 179 -1.23 -5.82 -18.04
CA ASN A 179 -1.01 -6.00 -19.49
C ASN A 179 -0.38 -4.75 -20.14
N ALA A 180 -0.60 -3.56 -19.58
CA ALA A 180 0.10 -2.35 -20.01
C ALA A 180 1.58 -2.33 -19.59
N GLY A 181 2.02 -3.24 -18.70
CA GLY A 181 3.40 -3.35 -18.24
C GLY A 181 3.83 -2.19 -17.34
N ILE A 182 2.89 -1.61 -16.60
CA ILE A 182 3.12 -0.44 -15.73
C ILE A 182 3.02 -0.75 -14.23
N VAL A 183 2.70 -1.99 -13.87
CA VAL A 183 2.62 -2.44 -12.47
C VAL A 183 4.01 -2.71 -11.92
N ASP A 184 4.31 -2.20 -10.74
CA ASP A 184 5.56 -2.45 -10.01
C ASP A 184 5.43 -3.63 -9.05
N GLU A 185 4.29 -3.75 -8.38
CA GLU A 185 4.05 -4.77 -7.37
C GLU A 185 2.60 -5.27 -7.40
N LEU A 186 2.43 -6.57 -7.20
CA LEU A 186 1.15 -7.19 -6.89
C LEU A 186 1.16 -7.57 -5.41
N SER A 187 0.16 -7.10 -4.67
CA SER A 187 0.01 -7.23 -3.22
C SER A 187 -1.36 -7.86 -2.94
N ILE A 188 -1.36 -9.07 -2.39
CA ILE A 188 -2.58 -9.87 -2.19
C ILE A 188 -2.74 -10.17 -0.71
N CYS A 189 -3.88 -9.80 -0.13
CA CYS A 189 -4.35 -10.29 1.15
C CYS A 189 -5.25 -11.51 0.90
N LEU A 190 -4.66 -12.70 0.93
CA LEU A 190 -5.33 -13.97 0.69
C LEU A 190 -6.08 -14.41 1.95
N THR A 191 -7.39 -14.49 1.86
CA THR A 191 -8.28 -14.97 2.91
C THR A 191 -8.36 -16.50 2.88
N ALA A 192 -8.35 -17.13 4.06
CA ALA A 192 -8.54 -18.57 4.23
C ALA A 192 -10.02 -18.99 4.06
N ALA A 193 -10.62 -18.59 2.93
CA ALA A 193 -11.98 -18.92 2.52
C ALA A 193 -12.01 -19.24 1.03
N ALA A 194 -12.88 -20.14 0.59
CA ALA A 194 -13.11 -20.44 -0.83
C ALA A 194 -14.55 -20.08 -1.22
N ASP A 195 -14.75 -19.63 -2.45
CA ASP A 195 -16.06 -19.20 -2.95
C ASP A 195 -16.29 -19.67 -4.38
N GLY A 196 -17.01 -20.79 -4.49
CA GLY A 196 -17.29 -21.46 -5.76
C GLY A 196 -18.30 -20.74 -6.67
N SER A 197 -18.66 -19.49 -6.39
CA SER A 197 -19.56 -18.70 -7.24
C SER A 197 -19.00 -18.55 -8.65
N ASN A 198 -19.81 -18.84 -9.67
CA ASN A 198 -19.37 -18.85 -11.07
C ASN A 198 -19.61 -17.53 -11.82
N ASP A 199 -20.30 -16.60 -11.16
CA ASP A 199 -20.72 -15.29 -11.66
C ASP A 199 -19.96 -14.12 -11.01
N THR A 200 -19.15 -14.39 -9.98
CA THR A 200 -18.27 -13.41 -9.34
C THR A 200 -16.93 -13.28 -10.10
N ILE A 201 -16.43 -12.06 -10.19
CA ILE A 201 -15.16 -11.73 -10.85
C ILE A 201 -13.94 -12.21 -10.04
N THR A 202 -12.89 -12.60 -10.77
CA THR A 202 -11.60 -12.99 -10.18
C THR A 202 -10.58 -11.84 -10.20
N LEU A 203 -9.43 -12.06 -9.57
CA LEU A 203 -8.33 -11.09 -9.45
C LEU A 203 -7.90 -10.45 -10.78
N PHE A 204 -7.89 -11.23 -11.88
CA PHE A 204 -7.52 -10.76 -13.21
C PHE A 204 -8.55 -11.22 -14.22
N GLU A 205 -9.25 -10.27 -14.83
CA GLU A 205 -10.26 -10.53 -15.86
C GLU A 205 -9.89 -9.79 -17.14
N LYS A 206 -10.02 -10.44 -18.27
CA LYS A 206 -9.78 -9.80 -19.55
C LYS A 206 -11.11 -9.29 -20.11
N SER A 207 -11.19 -8.00 -20.45
CA SER A 207 -12.31 -7.50 -21.24
C SER A 207 -12.40 -8.26 -22.58
N PRO A 208 -13.61 -8.69 -23.01
CA PRO A 208 -13.81 -9.42 -24.27
C PRO A 208 -13.24 -8.72 -25.51
N TYR A 209 -13.10 -7.40 -25.44
CA TYR A 209 -12.64 -6.55 -26.54
C TYR A 209 -11.11 -6.44 -26.65
N PHE A 210 -10.34 -6.96 -25.70
CA PHE A 210 -8.88 -6.95 -25.80
C PHE A 210 -8.38 -8.06 -26.75
N PRO A 211 -7.29 -7.82 -27.51
CA PRO A 211 -6.65 -8.87 -28.29
C PRO A 211 -6.12 -9.98 -27.38
N LYS A 212 -5.82 -11.16 -27.94
CA LYS A 212 -5.20 -12.26 -27.18
C LYS A 212 -3.87 -11.76 -26.60
N GLY A 213 -3.80 -11.69 -25.27
CA GLY A 213 -2.57 -11.36 -24.54
C GLY A 213 -1.83 -12.63 -24.15
N SER A 214 -0.58 -12.47 -23.70
CA SER A 214 0.18 -13.53 -23.06
C SER A 214 -0.01 -13.46 -21.53
N PRO A 215 0.03 -14.59 -20.82
CA PRO A 215 0.13 -14.60 -19.36
C PRO A 215 1.34 -13.78 -18.89
N VAL A 216 1.22 -13.15 -17.72
CA VAL A 216 2.32 -12.45 -17.05
C VAL A 216 2.80 -13.33 -15.89
N GLU A 217 4.10 -13.61 -15.87
CA GLU A 217 4.74 -14.35 -14.79
C GLU A 217 5.16 -13.40 -13.66
N PHE A 218 5.34 -13.93 -12.45
CA PHE A 218 5.70 -13.17 -11.27
C PHE A 218 6.91 -13.77 -10.54
N GLU A 219 7.71 -12.93 -9.89
CA GLU A 219 8.74 -13.30 -8.92
C GLU A 219 8.16 -13.07 -7.51
N LEU A 220 8.21 -14.09 -6.65
CA LEU A 220 7.77 -13.95 -5.25
C LEU A 220 8.73 -13.00 -4.51
N LYS A 221 8.16 -11.96 -3.89
CA LYS A 221 8.92 -10.98 -3.10
C LYS A 221 8.88 -11.30 -1.62
N ALA A 222 7.69 -11.53 -1.06
CA ALA A 222 7.52 -11.85 0.35
C ALA A 222 6.16 -12.53 0.61
N VAL A 223 6.09 -13.29 1.71
CA VAL A 223 4.86 -13.87 2.25
C VAL A 223 4.83 -13.66 3.75
N ASP A 224 3.69 -13.22 4.26
CA ASP A 224 3.47 -13.03 5.70
C ASP A 224 2.12 -13.60 6.13
N LYS A 225 2.04 -14.15 7.34
CA LYS A 225 0.78 -14.62 7.92
C LYS A 225 -0.01 -13.40 8.44
N ILE A 226 -1.28 -13.29 8.08
CA ILE A 226 -2.21 -12.22 8.50
C ILE A 226 -3.54 -12.84 8.99
N GLY A 227 -4.31 -12.08 9.77
CA GLY A 227 -5.64 -12.46 10.22
C GLY A 227 -5.73 -13.87 10.83
N ALA A 228 -6.85 -14.55 10.56
CA ALA A 228 -7.11 -15.93 10.97
C ALA A 228 -6.58 -16.96 9.95
N GLY A 229 -5.27 -16.96 9.73
CA GLY A 229 -4.62 -17.90 8.80
C GLY A 229 -4.61 -17.45 7.34
N GLY A 230 -4.88 -16.16 7.09
CA GLY A 230 -4.66 -15.54 5.79
C GLY A 230 -3.18 -15.30 5.50
N LEU A 231 -2.88 -14.91 4.26
CA LEU A 231 -1.53 -14.60 3.81
C LEU A 231 -1.48 -13.23 3.13
N TRP A 232 -0.53 -12.39 3.50
CA TRP A 232 -0.13 -11.24 2.69
C TRP A 232 1.00 -11.66 1.75
N ILE A 233 0.70 -11.71 0.45
CA ILE A 233 1.61 -12.21 -0.57
C ILE A 233 1.96 -11.07 -1.52
N ARG A 234 3.27 -10.83 -1.69
CA ARG A 234 3.79 -9.77 -2.56
C ARG A 234 4.61 -10.37 -3.69
N TYR A 235 4.38 -9.88 -4.90
CA TYR A 235 5.04 -10.31 -6.12
C TYR A 235 5.52 -9.13 -6.96
N THR A 236 6.61 -9.34 -7.69
CA THR A 236 7.05 -8.44 -8.76
C THR A 236 6.73 -9.07 -10.12
N PRO A 237 6.01 -8.39 -11.04
CA PRO A 237 5.80 -8.91 -12.39
C PRO A 237 7.13 -9.09 -13.13
N LYS A 238 7.34 -10.23 -13.79
CA LYS A 238 8.54 -10.46 -14.61
C LYS A 238 8.57 -9.47 -15.77
N GLY A 239 9.73 -8.84 -15.96
CA GLY A 239 9.91 -7.80 -16.98
C GLY A 239 9.49 -6.39 -16.54
N ALA A 240 8.91 -6.22 -15.35
CA ALA A 240 8.76 -4.90 -14.75
C ALA A 240 10.14 -4.32 -14.43
N SER A 241 10.30 -2.99 -14.57
CA SER A 241 11.51 -2.34 -14.05
C SER A 241 11.54 -2.54 -12.53
N LYS A 242 12.56 -3.20 -12.00
CA LYS A 242 12.73 -3.40 -10.55
C LYS A 242 12.88 -2.04 -9.88
N ARG A 243 11.77 -1.52 -9.36
CA ARG A 243 11.73 -0.32 -8.53
C ARG A 243 11.47 -0.77 -7.12
N GLU A 244 12.49 -0.67 -6.30
CA GLU A 244 12.29 -0.76 -4.87
C GLU A 244 11.84 0.61 -4.39
N ARG A 245 10.69 0.63 -3.71
CA ARG A 245 10.28 1.82 -3.00
C ARG A 245 10.82 1.74 -1.58
N PRO A 246 11.36 2.85 -1.03
CA PRO A 246 11.61 2.90 0.41
C PRO A 246 10.29 2.62 1.12
N TYR A 247 10.35 1.71 2.08
CA TYR A 247 9.23 1.41 2.96
C TYR A 247 8.82 2.67 3.72
N LEU A 248 7.52 2.89 3.86
CA LEU A 248 7.03 4.18 4.36
C LEU A 248 6.54 4.13 5.80
N GLY A 249 6.26 2.95 6.35
CA GLY A 249 5.78 2.78 7.72
C GLY A 249 4.55 3.62 8.07
N GLN A 250 4.12 3.61 9.33
CA GLN A 250 3.10 4.55 9.80
C GLN A 250 3.71 5.91 10.17
N PHE A 251 4.90 5.89 10.75
CA PHE A 251 5.64 7.08 11.17
C PHE A 251 6.68 7.48 10.12
N ASP A 252 7.17 8.73 10.21
CA ASP A 252 8.25 9.18 9.34
C ASP A 252 9.48 8.28 9.48
N LEU A 253 10.11 7.97 8.34
CA LEU A 253 11.32 7.16 8.27
C LEU A 253 12.45 7.81 9.10
N GLY A 254 12.53 9.14 9.07
CA GLY A 254 13.59 9.90 9.71
C GLY A 254 14.88 9.93 8.87
N LYS A 255 16.01 10.21 9.53
CA LYS A 255 17.33 10.22 8.89
C LYS A 255 17.99 8.85 9.02
N THR A 256 19.01 8.59 8.22
CA THR A 256 19.91 7.45 8.43
C THR A 256 20.48 7.47 9.85
N ASN A 257 20.52 6.32 10.50
CA ASN A 257 20.96 6.17 11.89
C ASN A 257 22.50 6.11 12.00
N ASP A 258 23.18 7.06 11.37
CA ASP A 258 24.62 7.00 11.12
C ASP A 258 25.45 7.04 12.42
N ASP A 259 24.95 7.75 13.44
CA ASP A 259 25.59 7.85 14.76
C ASP A 259 25.72 6.49 15.46
N TYR A 260 24.81 5.55 15.15
CA TYR A 260 24.80 4.20 15.72
C TYR A 260 25.15 3.12 14.70
N ALA A 261 25.47 3.46 13.45
CA ALA A 261 25.67 2.48 12.37
C ALA A 261 26.69 1.38 12.71
N LYS A 262 27.71 1.67 13.52
CA LYS A 262 28.70 0.68 14.00
C LYS A 262 28.11 -0.45 14.88
N TYR A 263 26.92 -0.26 15.42
CA TYR A 263 26.19 -1.23 16.23
C TYR A 263 25.06 -1.92 15.46
N PHE A 264 25.03 -1.76 14.13
CA PHE A 264 24.01 -2.34 13.27
C PHE A 264 24.70 -3.11 12.13
N ILE A 265 24.04 -4.17 11.69
CA ILE A 265 24.34 -4.84 10.43
C ILE A 265 23.25 -4.41 9.46
N GLY A 266 23.61 -3.79 8.33
CA GLY A 266 22.66 -3.18 7.39
C GLY A 266 22.28 -1.74 7.76
N GLN A 267 21.39 -1.13 6.97
CA GLN A 267 20.97 0.25 7.16
C GLN A 267 19.72 0.36 8.04
N SER A 268 19.79 1.27 9.03
CA SER A 268 18.63 1.68 9.82
C SER A 268 18.40 3.18 9.74
N TYR A 269 17.19 3.59 10.11
CA TYR A 269 16.73 4.97 10.13
C TYR A 269 16.08 5.29 11.48
N LEU A 270 16.21 6.54 11.90
CA LEU A 270 15.74 7.02 13.18
C LEU A 270 14.94 8.32 13.01
N SER A 271 13.70 8.30 13.51
CA SER A 271 12.84 9.47 13.64
C SER A 271 12.48 9.70 15.11
N THR A 272 12.84 10.87 15.64
CA THR A 272 12.48 11.28 17.00
C THR A 272 11.02 11.66 17.06
N LEU A 273 10.22 10.93 17.86
CA LEU A 273 8.80 11.23 18.05
C LEU A 273 8.56 12.11 19.28
N SER A 274 9.20 11.78 20.40
CA SER A 274 9.14 12.58 21.63
C SER A 274 10.36 12.32 22.50
N THR A 275 10.74 13.34 23.27
CA THR A 275 11.75 13.26 24.33
C THR A 275 11.20 13.79 25.66
N GLN A 276 9.88 13.95 25.76
CA GLN A 276 9.22 14.44 26.98
C GLN A 276 8.79 13.24 27.83
N GLY A 277 9.36 13.10 29.02
CA GLY A 277 9.05 12.02 29.97
C GLY A 277 9.67 10.65 29.63
N ALA A 278 9.90 10.38 28.33
CA ALA A 278 10.62 9.21 27.83
C ALA A 278 11.31 9.56 26.50
N ALA A 279 12.34 8.79 26.15
CA ALA A 279 12.93 8.82 24.83
C ALA A 279 12.12 7.90 23.90
N ILE A 280 11.44 8.49 22.92
CA ILE A 280 10.51 7.80 22.02
C ILE A 280 10.95 8.02 20.57
N TYR A 281 11.28 6.92 19.89
CA TYR A 281 11.79 6.95 18.52
C TYR A 281 11.07 5.93 17.64
N ASN A 282 10.74 6.30 16.41
CA ASN A 282 10.48 5.32 15.35
C ASN A 282 11.84 4.85 14.80
N VAL A 283 12.11 3.55 14.92
CA VAL A 283 13.30 2.91 14.36
C VAL A 283 12.86 2.04 13.19
N THR A 284 13.48 2.24 12.04
CA THR A 284 13.18 1.47 10.82
C THR A 284 14.41 0.74 10.32
N PHE A 285 14.25 -0.53 9.96
CA PHE A 285 15.29 -1.45 9.51
C PHE A 285 15.03 -1.83 8.05
N GLU A 286 16.05 -1.69 7.19
CA GLU A 286 16.04 -2.32 5.87
C GLU A 286 15.93 -3.85 5.97
N PRO A 287 15.52 -4.56 4.90
CA PRO A 287 15.53 -6.02 4.87
C PRO A 287 16.88 -6.58 5.30
N GLY A 288 16.87 -7.48 6.28
CA GLY A 288 18.09 -8.05 6.86
C GLY A 288 18.80 -7.17 7.88
N CYS A 289 18.39 -5.91 8.08
CA CYS A 289 19.03 -5.04 9.05
C CYS A 289 18.66 -5.42 10.49
N ARG A 290 19.65 -5.45 11.39
CA ARG A 290 19.45 -5.66 12.83
C ARG A 290 20.51 -4.94 13.63
N ASN A 291 20.18 -4.62 14.87
CA ASN A 291 21.18 -4.14 15.83
C ASN A 291 22.02 -5.29 16.38
N ASN A 292 23.16 -4.95 16.96
CA ASN A 292 23.99 -5.86 17.73
C ASN A 292 23.25 -6.27 19.01
N TRP A 293 23.75 -7.34 19.64
CA TRP A 293 23.36 -7.65 21.01
C TRP A 293 23.63 -6.45 21.92
N HIS A 294 22.71 -6.15 22.82
CA HIS A 294 22.86 -5.06 23.76
C HIS A 294 22.04 -5.28 25.03
N ILE A 295 22.38 -4.52 26.07
CA ILE A 295 21.74 -4.50 27.37
C ILE A 295 21.36 -3.06 27.70
N HIS A 296 20.13 -2.87 28.17
CA HIS A 296 19.71 -1.61 28.79
C HIS A 296 19.83 -1.72 30.32
N HIS A 297 20.65 -0.85 30.91
CA HIS A 297 20.82 -0.79 32.36
C HIS A 297 19.88 0.24 32.98
N GLY A 298 19.34 -0.09 34.16
CA GLY A 298 18.59 0.85 35.01
C GLY A 298 17.17 1.21 34.55
N ALA A 299 16.78 0.95 33.30
CA ALA A 299 15.43 1.17 32.78
C ALA A 299 15.02 0.13 31.73
N PRO A 300 13.73 -0.23 31.65
CA PRO A 300 13.22 -1.11 30.60
C PRO A 300 13.17 -0.39 29.25
N GLN A 301 12.98 -1.17 28.20
CA GLN A 301 12.58 -0.70 26.88
C GLN A 301 11.30 -1.41 26.47
N THR A 302 10.36 -0.67 25.88
CA THR A 302 9.17 -1.26 25.25
C THR A 302 9.22 -0.98 23.76
N LEU A 303 9.00 -2.00 22.94
CA LEU A 303 8.87 -1.88 21.49
C LEU A 303 7.40 -2.02 21.10
N LEU A 304 6.87 -1.05 20.37
CA LEU A 304 5.55 -1.12 19.75
C LEU A 304 5.74 -1.33 18.25
N CYS A 305 5.46 -2.52 17.73
CA CYS A 305 5.71 -2.85 16.33
C CYS A 305 4.66 -2.19 15.43
N THR A 306 5.09 -1.36 14.47
CA THR A 306 4.16 -0.49 13.72
C THR A 306 3.97 -0.89 12.27
N SER A 307 4.98 -1.46 11.62
CA SER A 307 4.87 -1.91 10.23
C SER A 307 5.98 -2.92 9.90
N GLY A 308 5.78 -3.69 8.82
CA GLY A 308 6.73 -4.70 8.38
C GLY A 308 6.86 -5.90 9.32
N PHE A 309 7.88 -6.74 9.11
CA PHE A 309 8.09 -7.95 9.92
C PHE A 309 9.54 -8.09 10.34
N GLY A 310 9.73 -8.42 11.61
CA GLY A 310 11.02 -8.44 12.26
C GLY A 310 11.27 -9.68 13.09
N TRP A 311 12.36 -9.60 13.83
CA TRP A 311 12.76 -10.57 14.85
C TRP A 311 13.11 -9.83 16.13
N TYR A 312 12.79 -10.45 17.25
CA TYR A 312 13.33 -10.14 18.57
C TYR A 312 13.92 -11.41 19.17
N GLN A 313 15.02 -11.27 19.90
CA GLN A 313 15.59 -12.39 20.63
C GLN A 313 16.32 -11.93 21.89
N GLU A 314 16.09 -12.69 22.97
CA GLU A 314 16.89 -12.64 24.20
C GLU A 314 17.96 -13.72 24.20
N GLU A 315 19.07 -13.46 24.89
CA GLU A 315 20.15 -14.44 25.03
C GLU A 315 19.63 -15.75 25.64
N GLY A 316 20.01 -16.88 25.01
CA GLY A 316 19.58 -18.21 25.42
C GLY A 316 18.15 -18.61 25.04
N LYS A 317 17.36 -17.70 24.45
CA LYS A 317 16.00 -18.01 23.95
C LYS A 317 15.98 -18.12 22.43
N LYS A 318 14.91 -18.73 21.88
CA LYS A 318 14.64 -18.70 20.44
C LYS A 318 14.28 -17.28 20.00
N ALA A 319 14.67 -16.90 18.78
CA ALA A 319 14.14 -15.68 18.16
C ALA A 319 12.63 -15.83 17.91
N ILE A 320 11.87 -14.76 18.16
CA ILE A 320 10.43 -14.71 17.93
C ILE A 320 10.12 -13.72 16.80
N PRO A 321 9.17 -14.05 15.92
CA PRO A 321 8.77 -13.15 14.84
C PRO A 321 8.01 -11.95 15.42
N LEU A 322 8.20 -10.78 14.80
CA LEU A 322 7.47 -9.56 15.10
C LEU A 322 6.63 -9.15 13.90
N LYS A 323 5.41 -8.70 14.16
CA LYS A 323 4.49 -8.13 13.17
C LYS A 323 3.84 -6.84 13.70
N PRO A 324 3.15 -6.06 12.85
CA PRO A 324 2.44 -4.88 13.30
C PRO A 324 1.41 -5.22 14.39
N GLY A 325 1.35 -4.40 15.44
CA GLY A 325 0.51 -4.62 16.61
C GLY A 325 1.15 -5.42 17.74
N ASP A 326 2.28 -6.09 17.52
CA ASP A 326 3.01 -6.76 18.60
C ASP A 326 3.68 -5.75 19.56
N VAL A 327 3.72 -6.11 20.83
CA VAL A 327 4.40 -5.35 21.89
C VAL A 327 5.46 -6.24 22.54
N VAL A 328 6.68 -5.72 22.66
CA VAL A 328 7.79 -6.40 23.35
C VAL A 328 8.23 -5.55 24.53
N ASP A 329 8.02 -6.05 25.74
CA ASP A 329 8.57 -5.45 26.96
C ASP A 329 9.90 -6.11 27.28
N ILE A 330 10.95 -5.30 27.36
CA ILE A 330 12.33 -5.72 27.56
C ILE A 330 12.79 -5.19 28.92
N PRO A 331 12.87 -6.05 29.94
CA PRO A 331 13.33 -5.65 31.26
C PRO A 331 14.78 -5.12 31.24
N PRO A 332 15.17 -4.29 32.23
CA PRO A 332 16.57 -3.95 32.42
C PRO A 332 17.44 -5.20 32.58
N GLU A 333 18.71 -5.09 32.23
CA GLU A 333 19.72 -6.16 32.36
C GLU A 333 19.51 -7.37 31.43
N VAL A 334 18.52 -7.34 30.52
CA VAL A 334 18.30 -8.41 29.54
C VAL A 334 19.14 -8.15 28.29
N LYS A 335 20.04 -9.08 27.97
CA LYS A 335 20.77 -9.08 26.70
C LYS A 335 19.87 -9.52 25.55
N HIS A 336 19.70 -8.66 24.57
CA HIS A 336 18.79 -8.90 23.45
C HIS A 336 19.26 -8.24 22.15
N TRP A 337 18.63 -8.63 21.04
CA TRP A 337 18.70 -7.92 19.76
C TRP A 337 17.33 -7.90 19.07
N HIS A 338 17.17 -6.98 18.13
CA HIS A 338 15.99 -6.94 17.27
C HIS A 338 16.32 -6.32 15.91
N GLY A 339 15.48 -6.61 14.91
CA GLY A 339 15.66 -6.08 13.57
C GLY A 339 14.64 -6.61 12.58
N ALA A 340 14.84 -6.27 11.31
CA ALA A 340 14.04 -6.76 10.21
C ALA A 340 14.26 -8.26 9.95
N ARG A 341 13.28 -8.90 9.29
CA ARG A 341 13.48 -10.17 8.57
C ARG A 341 14.29 -9.91 7.29
N LYS A 342 14.88 -10.96 6.71
CA LYS A 342 15.78 -10.89 5.55
C LYS A 342 15.19 -10.26 4.29
N ASP A 343 13.88 -10.35 4.12
CA ASP A 343 13.13 -10.07 2.89
C ASP A 343 12.10 -8.95 3.07
N THR A 344 12.04 -8.33 4.26
CA THR A 344 11.06 -7.29 4.52
C THR A 344 11.62 -6.23 5.43
N TRP A 345 11.18 -4.99 5.20
CA TRP A 345 11.45 -3.89 6.11
C TRP A 345 10.71 -4.12 7.44
N PHE A 346 11.16 -3.45 8.49
CA PHE A 346 10.52 -3.51 9.80
C PHE A 346 10.63 -2.18 10.52
N SER A 347 9.56 -1.76 11.20
CA SER A 347 9.58 -0.60 12.09
C SER A 347 8.90 -0.86 13.42
N HIS A 348 9.42 -0.22 14.45
CA HIS A 348 8.81 -0.14 15.74
C HIS A 348 9.00 1.24 16.36
N ILE A 349 8.14 1.58 17.32
CA ILE A 349 8.38 2.66 18.26
C ILE A 349 9.11 2.07 19.45
N SER A 350 10.35 2.52 19.66
CA SER A 350 11.09 2.29 20.89
C SER A 350 10.67 3.31 21.93
N VAL A 351 10.24 2.85 23.09
CA VAL A 351 9.93 3.67 24.26
C VAL A 351 10.92 3.31 25.36
N GLN A 352 11.75 4.28 25.76
CA GLN A 352 12.67 4.14 26.88
C GLN A 352 12.39 5.21 27.94
N PRO A 353 11.81 4.85 29.09
CA PRO A 353 11.57 5.79 30.19
C PRO A 353 12.87 6.38 30.72
N TYR A 354 12.85 7.64 31.14
CA TYR A 354 13.97 8.22 31.85
C TYR A 354 14.01 7.72 33.30
N ALA A 355 15.14 7.15 33.70
CA ALA A 355 15.44 6.78 35.08
C ALA A 355 16.89 7.14 35.45
N GLN A 356 17.20 7.16 36.75
CA GLN A 356 18.56 7.42 37.23
C GLN A 356 19.50 6.28 36.86
N ASN A 357 20.76 6.60 36.53
CA ASN A 357 21.82 5.64 36.20
C ASN A 357 21.50 4.71 35.02
N THR A 358 20.82 5.24 34.00
CA THR A 358 20.50 4.49 32.77
C THR A 358 21.65 4.54 31.76
N SER A 359 21.89 3.42 31.09
CA SER A 359 22.86 3.33 30.00
C SER A 359 22.53 2.17 29.05
N THR A 360 23.14 2.19 27.86
CA THR A 360 23.09 1.07 26.91
C THR A 360 24.49 0.49 26.75
N GLU A 361 24.65 -0.78 27.08
CA GLU A 361 25.85 -1.56 26.79
C GLU A 361 25.68 -2.27 25.45
N TRP A 362 26.45 -1.84 24.44
CA TRP A 362 26.49 -2.50 23.13
C TRP A 362 27.53 -3.63 23.13
N LEU A 363 27.14 -4.78 22.61
CA LEU A 363 27.93 -6.01 22.61
C LEU A 363 28.22 -6.47 21.17
N GLU A 364 28.45 -7.78 21.00
CA GLU A 364 28.82 -8.37 19.72
C GLU A 364 27.69 -8.30 18.67
N PRO A 365 28.04 -8.26 17.37
CA PRO A 365 27.07 -8.38 16.29
C PRO A 365 26.37 -9.75 16.32
N VAL A 366 25.12 -9.77 15.86
CA VAL A 366 24.36 -11.01 15.66
C VAL A 366 25.04 -11.82 14.55
N ASP A 367 25.40 -13.06 14.86
CA ASP A 367 26.02 -13.96 13.89
C ASP A 367 25.17 -14.09 12.62
N THR A 368 25.80 -13.83 11.47
CA THR A 368 25.07 -13.74 10.19
C THR A 368 24.63 -15.11 9.70
N GLU A 369 25.40 -16.17 9.95
CA GLU A 369 25.01 -17.53 9.58
C GLU A 369 23.82 -18.02 10.39
N TYR A 370 23.83 -17.77 11.70
CA TYR A 370 22.70 -18.03 12.59
C TYR A 370 21.47 -17.24 12.15
N TYR A 371 21.60 -15.93 11.93
CA TYR A 371 20.50 -15.07 11.49
C TYR A 371 19.84 -15.60 10.19
N ASN A 372 20.65 -16.01 9.21
CA ASN A 372 20.14 -16.54 7.94
C ASN A 372 19.39 -17.88 8.08
N LYS A 373 19.57 -18.60 9.19
CA LYS A 373 18.88 -19.87 9.51
C LYS A 373 17.56 -19.66 10.25
N ILE A 374 17.28 -18.44 10.73
CA ILE A 374 16.00 -18.13 11.39
C ILE A 374 14.87 -18.20 10.35
N ILE A 375 13.86 -19.02 10.61
CA ILE A 375 12.69 -19.21 9.76
C ILE A 375 11.41 -19.09 10.59
N LEU A 376 10.32 -18.69 9.94
CA LEU A 376 8.98 -18.76 10.54
C LEU A 376 8.59 -20.24 10.67
N GLU A 377 8.32 -20.70 11.89
CA GLU A 377 7.71 -22.02 12.15
C GLU A 377 6.25 -22.06 11.65
#